data_AF-A0A7V6MYV2-F1
#
_entry.id   AF-A0A7V6MYV2-F1
#
_cell.length_a   1.000
_cell.length_b   1.000
_cell.length_c   1.000
_cell.angle_alpha   90.00
_cell.angle_beta   90.00
_cell.angle_gamma   90.00
#
_symmetry.space_group_name_H-M   'P 1'
#
loop_
_entity.id
_entity.type
_entity.pdbx_description
1 polymer ?
#
loop_
_entity_poly.entity_id
_entity_poly.type
_entity_poly.pdbx_seq_one_letter_code
_entity_poly.pdbx_strand_id
1 'polypeptide(L)'
;MVIGLLRKKEIWRMDLRIEYLKLYIAFKAETNFLDVVPQSKQLRLSLNMSFKEIIDPKGLCKDVSGVGRWGNGDVEVRFSNIEDLPYIMSLVRQSFERQMNYEIETDK
;
A
#
# COMPACT_ATOMS: atom_id res chain seq x y z
N MET A 1 -2.77 29.10 21.57
CA MET A 1 -2.95 27.73 22.12
C MET A 1 -4.42 27.53 22.42
N VAL A 2 -4.97 26.33 22.19
CA VAL A 2 -6.36 25.84 22.45
C VAL A 2 -7.11 25.36 21.19
N ILE A 3 -6.83 25.84 19.98
CA ILE A 3 -7.48 25.31 18.75
C ILE A 3 -6.83 23.97 18.27
N GLY A 4 -5.67 23.60 18.82
CA GLY A 4 -4.87 22.43 18.38
C GLY A 4 -5.13 21.11 19.11
N LEU A 5 -5.94 21.07 20.18
CA LEU A 5 -6.05 19.87 21.03
C LEU A 5 -7.30 19.01 20.76
N LEU A 6 -8.33 19.57 20.11
CA LEU A 6 -9.60 18.86 19.88
C LEU A 6 -9.64 18.04 18.58
N ARG A 7 -8.76 18.27 17.60
CA ARG A 7 -8.71 17.42 16.39
C ARG A 7 -7.98 16.09 16.59
N LYS A 8 -7.23 15.91 17.67
CA LYS A 8 -6.32 14.76 17.80
C LYS A 8 -6.96 13.50 18.39
N LYS A 9 -8.20 13.55 18.88
CA LYS A 9 -8.90 12.39 19.47
C LYS A 9 -10.03 11.80 18.63
N GLU A 10 -10.57 12.52 17.64
CA GLU A 10 -11.66 12.00 16.78
C GLU A 10 -11.22 11.52 15.39
N ILE A 11 -9.99 11.86 14.94
CA ILE A 11 -9.47 11.46 13.62
C ILE A 11 -8.94 10.00 13.59
N TRP A 12 -8.85 9.33 14.75
CA TRP A 12 -8.26 7.99 14.91
C TRP A 12 -9.17 6.81 14.56
N ARG A 13 -10.19 7.01 13.74
CA ARG A 13 -10.78 5.92 12.95
C ARG A 13 -10.43 6.20 11.50
N MET A 14 -9.19 5.89 11.14
CA MET A 14 -8.91 5.63 9.74
C MET A 14 -9.83 4.48 9.33
N ASP A 15 -10.82 4.76 8.48
CA ASP A 15 -11.70 3.76 7.89
C ASP A 15 -10.91 2.90 6.90
N LEU A 16 -9.94 2.14 7.41
CA LEU A 16 -9.32 1.05 6.69
C LEU A 16 -10.43 0.05 6.36
N ARG A 17 -10.82 0.01 5.09
CA ARG A 17 -11.86 -0.89 4.60
C ARG A 17 -11.19 -2.08 3.92
N ILE A 18 -11.62 -3.27 4.30
CA ILE A 18 -11.24 -4.52 3.66
C ILE A 18 -12.43 -4.99 2.83
N GLU A 19 -12.20 -5.21 1.54
CA GLU A 19 -13.22 -5.69 0.62
C GLU A 19 -12.80 -7.04 0.03
N TYR A 20 -13.65 -8.05 0.22
CA TYR A 20 -13.44 -9.40 -0.28
C TYR A 20 -14.14 -9.53 -1.63
N LEU A 21 -13.35 -9.61 -2.70
CA LEU A 21 -13.84 -9.77 -4.06
C LEU A 21 -13.60 -11.20 -4.52
N LYS A 22 -14.24 -11.58 -5.64
CA LYS A 22 -14.17 -12.96 -6.16
C LYS A 22 -12.74 -13.47 -6.38
N LEU A 23 -11.83 -12.59 -6.82
CA LEU A 23 -10.47 -12.96 -7.21
C LEU A 23 -9.37 -12.36 -6.33
N TYR A 24 -9.69 -11.40 -5.45
CA TYR A 24 -8.69 -10.69 -4.66
C TYR A 24 -9.31 -10.02 -3.43
N ILE A 25 -8.45 -9.60 -2.50
CA ILE A 25 -8.83 -8.79 -1.34
C ILE A 25 -8.26 -7.40 -1.53
N ALA A 26 -9.10 -6.38 -1.45
CA ALA A 26 -8.69 -4.99 -1.53
C ALA A 26 -8.61 -4.37 -0.13
N PHE A 27 -7.47 -3.77 0.19
CA PHE A 27 -7.28 -2.93 1.36
C PHE A 27 -7.34 -1.47 0.93
N LYS A 28 -8.28 -0.73 1.52
CA LYS A 28 -8.63 0.63 1.13
C LYS A 28 -8.42 1.60 2.28
N ALA A 29 -7.78 2.72 1.98
CA ALA A 29 -7.84 3.94 2.77
C ALA A 29 -8.90 4.84 2.12
N GLU A 30 -8.47 5.87 1.39
CA GLU A 30 -9.37 6.59 0.46
C GLU A 30 -9.70 5.71 -0.75
N THR A 31 -8.68 5.13 -1.37
CA THR A 31 -8.78 4.17 -2.47
C THR A 31 -8.00 2.89 -2.13
N ASN A 32 -7.92 1.92 -3.05
CA ASN A 32 -7.11 0.72 -2.83
C ASN A 32 -5.66 1.14 -2.68
N PHE A 33 -4.99 0.82 -1.57
CA PHE A 33 -3.54 0.96 -1.48
C PHE A 33 -2.84 -0.39 -1.64
N LEU A 34 -3.56 -1.49 -1.38
CA LEU A 34 -3.06 -2.85 -1.56
C LEU A 34 -4.17 -3.74 -2.10
N ASP A 35 -3.89 -4.41 -3.22
CA ASP A 35 -4.68 -5.54 -3.70
C ASP A 35 -3.90 -6.83 -3.51
N VAL A 36 -4.51 -7.81 -2.84
CA VAL A 36 -3.92 -9.13 -2.57
C VAL A 36 -4.61 -10.17 -3.45
N VAL A 37 -3.88 -10.67 -4.44
CA VAL A 37 -4.37 -11.70 -5.36
C VAL A 37 -3.75 -13.05 -4.97
N PRO A 38 -4.54 -14.02 -4.45
CA PRO A 38 -4.03 -15.37 -4.23
C PRO A 38 -3.69 -16.04 -5.57
N GLN A 39 -2.52 -16.65 -5.65
CA GLN A 39 -2.12 -17.54 -6.74
C GLN A 39 -1.83 -18.94 -6.20
N SER A 40 -1.72 -19.93 -7.09
CA SER A 40 -1.49 -21.33 -6.70
C SER A 40 -0.22 -21.59 -5.87
N LYS A 41 0.77 -20.68 -5.89
CA LYS A 41 2.07 -20.86 -5.21
C LYS A 41 2.48 -19.70 -4.31
N GLN A 42 1.83 -18.54 -4.41
CA GLN A 42 2.24 -17.31 -3.75
C GLN A 42 1.11 -16.28 -3.77
N LEU A 43 1.27 -15.21 -3.02
CA LEU A 43 0.44 -14.03 -3.14
C LEU A 43 1.08 -13.05 -4.13
N ARG A 44 0.26 -12.48 -5.00
CA ARG A 44 0.66 -11.31 -5.79
C ARG A 44 0.02 -10.09 -5.15
N LEU A 45 0.86 -9.12 -4.78
CA LEU A 45 0.43 -7.85 -4.22
C LEU A 45 0.55 -6.77 -5.29
N SER A 46 -0.52 -6.00 -5.51
CA SER A 46 -0.47 -4.77 -6.29
C SER A 46 -0.49 -3.59 -5.33
N LEU A 47 0.55 -2.75 -5.38
CA LEU A 47 0.64 -1.55 -4.55
C LEU A 47 0.20 -0.35 -5.39
N ASN A 48 -0.75 0.43 -4.89
CA ASN A 48 -1.30 1.57 -5.63
C ASN A 48 -0.42 2.81 -5.47
N MET A 49 0.72 2.82 -6.16
CA MET A 49 1.63 3.95 -6.27
C MET A 49 2.46 3.84 -7.57
N SER A 50 3.16 4.91 -7.93
CA SER A 50 4.07 4.88 -9.08
C SER A 50 5.31 4.03 -8.79
N PHE A 51 5.76 3.25 -9.77
CA PHE A 51 6.99 2.46 -9.64
C PHE A 51 8.24 3.33 -9.43
N LYS A 52 8.22 4.58 -9.88
CA LYS A 52 9.34 5.52 -9.69
C LYS A 52 9.45 6.04 -8.25
N GLU A 53 8.36 5.99 -7.49
CA GLU A 53 8.29 6.50 -6.12
C GLU A 53 8.65 5.45 -5.07
N ILE A 54 8.64 4.16 -5.42
CA ILE A 54 8.88 3.09 -4.44
C ILE A 54 10.36 2.94 -4.11
N ILE A 55 10.66 2.87 -2.82
CA ILE A 55 11.99 2.61 -2.29
C ILE A 55 12.10 1.12 -1.98
N ASP A 56 12.75 0.39 -2.88
CA ASP A 56 12.92 -1.06 -2.82
C ASP A 56 14.41 -1.44 -2.98
N PRO A 57 15.21 -1.42 -1.89
CA PRO A 57 16.62 -1.77 -1.93
C PRO A 57 16.89 -3.25 -2.27
N LYS A 58 15.88 -4.14 -2.18
CA LYS A 58 16.04 -5.57 -2.50
C LYS A 58 15.64 -5.90 -3.95
N GLY A 59 15.03 -4.96 -4.68
CA GLY A 59 14.59 -5.13 -6.06
C GLY A 59 13.52 -6.21 -6.23
N LEU A 60 12.63 -6.39 -5.24
CA LEU A 60 11.55 -7.38 -5.30
C LEU A 60 10.34 -6.90 -6.12
N CYS A 61 10.21 -5.59 -6.29
CA CYS A 61 9.12 -4.94 -7.00
C CYS A 61 9.34 -5.00 -8.51
N LYS A 62 8.23 -5.12 -9.24
CA LYS A 62 8.20 -5.08 -10.70
C LYS A 62 7.38 -3.90 -11.18
N ASP A 63 7.92 -3.18 -12.16
CA ASP A 63 7.18 -2.15 -12.89
C ASP A 63 6.16 -2.82 -13.80
N VAL A 64 4.90 -2.47 -13.61
CA VAL A 64 3.77 -3.00 -14.37
C VAL A 64 2.90 -1.90 -14.98
N SER A 65 3.40 -0.66 -15.04
CA SER A 65 2.71 0.51 -15.62
C SER A 65 2.32 0.33 -17.10
N GLY A 66 3.12 -0.44 -17.87
CA GLY A 66 2.90 -0.66 -19.31
C GLY A 66 2.27 -2.00 -19.68
N VAL A 67 1.84 -2.81 -18.72
CA VAL A 67 1.53 -4.25 -18.95
C VAL A 67 0.09 -4.47 -19.42
N GLY A 68 -0.76 -3.44 -19.48
CA GLY A 68 -2.15 -3.57 -19.97
C GLY A 68 -2.99 -4.51 -19.10
N ARG A 69 -2.99 -4.26 -17.79
CA ARG A 69 -3.64 -5.12 -16.79
C ARG A 69 -4.83 -4.42 -16.12
N TRP A 70 -5.75 -5.23 -15.61
CA TRP A 70 -6.76 -4.76 -14.67
C TRP A 70 -6.11 -4.68 -13.28
N GLY A 71 -6.07 -3.49 -12.69
CA GLY A 71 -5.52 -3.28 -11.35
C GLY A 71 -5.12 -1.83 -11.10
N ASN A 72 -4.88 -1.51 -9.83
CA ASN A 72 -4.42 -0.18 -9.40
C ASN A 72 -2.90 -0.17 -9.19
N GLY A 73 -2.29 0.98 -9.48
CA GLY A 73 -0.86 1.25 -9.32
C GLY A 73 0.05 0.64 -10.38
N ASP A 74 1.33 0.90 -10.22
CA ASP A 74 2.39 0.51 -11.15
C ASP A 74 3.35 -0.52 -10.54
N VAL A 75 3.12 -0.95 -9.30
CA VAL A 75 4.03 -1.82 -8.54
C VAL A 75 3.39 -3.19 -8.28
N GLU A 76 4.09 -4.25 -8.69
CA GLU A 76 3.80 -5.63 -8.29
C GLU A 76 4.91 -6.18 -7.38
N VAL A 77 4.55 -6.87 -6.30
CA VAL A 77 5.49 -7.68 -5.51
C VAL A 77 4.88 -9.07 -5.23
N ARG A 78 5.73 -10.10 -5.22
CA ARG A 78 5.34 -11.49 -4.96
C ARG A 78 5.76 -11.88 -3.55
N PHE A 79 4.85 -12.53 -2.83
CA PHE A 79 5.04 -12.89 -1.44
C PHE A 79 4.75 -14.39 -1.24
N SER A 80 5.79 -15.13 -0.87
CA SER A 80 5.75 -16.60 -0.77
C SER A 80 6.30 -17.14 0.55
N ASN A 81 7.19 -16.41 1.21
CA ASN A 81 7.83 -16.82 2.46
C ASN A 81 7.49 -15.81 3.57
N ILE A 82 7.03 -16.32 4.71
CA ILE A 82 6.67 -15.52 5.89
C ILE A 82 7.85 -14.69 6.42
N GLU A 83 9.09 -15.14 6.20
CA GLU A 83 10.31 -14.41 6.59
C GLU A 83 10.45 -13.06 5.87
N ASP A 84 9.87 -12.93 4.68
CA ASP A 84 9.86 -11.68 3.92
C ASP A 84 8.79 -10.69 4.41
N LEU A 85 7.86 -11.13 5.27
CA LEU A 85 6.73 -10.32 5.72
C LEU A 85 7.14 -8.95 6.26
N PRO A 86 8.17 -8.81 7.13
CA PRO A 86 8.58 -7.49 7.62
C PRO A 86 8.97 -6.54 6.49
N TYR A 87 9.64 -7.06 5.45
CA TYR A 87 10.06 -6.28 4.30
C TYR A 87 8.88 -5.95 3.38
N ILE A 88 8.02 -6.92 3.09
CA ILE A 88 6.79 -6.70 2.32
C ILE A 88 5.90 -5.64 2.99
N MET A 89 5.78 -5.67 4.32
CA MET A 89 5.00 -4.68 5.06
C MET A 89 5.60 -3.27 4.97
N SER A 90 6.92 -3.11 4.81
CA SER A 90 7.52 -1.79 4.60
C SER A 90 7.20 -1.23 3.20
N LEU A 91 7.09 -2.09 2.18
CA LEU A 91 6.64 -1.69 0.84
C LEU A 91 5.16 -1.31 0.84
N VAL A 92 4.31 -2.12 1.47
CA VAL A 92 2.86 -1.83 1.62
C VAL A 92 2.62 -0.49 2.32
N ARG A 93 3.40 -0.21 3.37
CA ARG A 93 3.35 1.05 4.11
C ARG A 93 3.58 2.26 3.21
N GLN A 94 4.54 2.21 2.29
CA GLN A 94 4.82 3.32 1.36
C GLN A 94 3.58 3.66 0.51
N SER A 95 2.88 2.65 -0.02
CA SER A 95 1.67 2.86 -0.83
C SER A 95 0.51 3.40 0.01
N PHE A 96 0.39 2.96 1.27
CA PHE A 96 -0.59 3.50 2.20
C PHE A 96 -0.31 4.96 2.58
N GLU A 97 0.91 5.27 2.99
CA GLU A 97 1.33 6.63 3.38
C GLU A 97 1.18 7.62 2.22
N ARG A 98 1.40 7.17 0.98
CA ARG A 98 1.19 7.96 -0.25
C ARG A 98 -0.24 8.46 -0.39
N GLN A 99 -1.24 7.66 -0.01
CA GLN A 99 -2.65 8.07 -0.08
C GLN A 99 -3.07 8.95 1.09
N MET A 100 -2.41 8.78 2.24
CA MET A 100 -2.76 9.51 3.45
C MET A 100 -2.21 10.94 3.49
N ASN A 101 -1.51 11.40 2.43
CA ASN A 101 -0.81 12.69 2.40
C ASN A 101 -0.07 12.95 3.72
N TYR A 102 0.69 11.96 4.21
CA TYR A 102 1.71 12.27 5.19
C TYR A 102 2.77 13.09 4.46
N GLU A 103 2.56 14.40 4.39
CA GLU A 103 3.66 15.35 4.29
C GLU A 103 4.58 14.98 5.44
N ILE A 104 5.69 14.33 5.11
CA ILE A 104 6.85 14.36 5.98
C ILE A 104 7.21 15.84 5.99
N GLU A 105 6.74 16.58 7.00
CA GLU A 105 7.40 17.79 7.45
C GLU A 105 8.83 17.36 7.74
N THR A 106 9.68 17.41 6.73
CA THR A 106 11.12 17.49 6.92
C THR A 106 11.32 18.78 7.69
N ASP A 107 11.70 18.63 8.96
CA ASP A 107 12.22 19.66 9.85
C ASP A 107 12.93 20.75 9.04
N LYS A 108 12.40 21.98 9.16
CA LYS A 108 13.12 23.21 8.79
C LYS A 108 13.98 23.66 9.96
#